data_AF-A0A0A7PLR7-F1
#
_entry.id   AF-A0A0A7PLR7-F1
#
_cell.length_a   1.000
_cell.length_b   1.000
_cell.length_c   1.000
_cell.angle_alpha   90.00
_cell.angle_beta   90.00
_cell.angle_gamma   90.00
#
_symmetry.space_group_name_H-M   'P 1'
#
loop_
_entity.id
_entity.type
_entity.pdbx_description
1 polymer ?
#
loop_
_entity_poly.entity_id
_entity_poly.type
_entity_poly.pdbx_seq_one_letter_code
_entity_poly.pdbx_strand_id
1 'polypeptide(L)'
;MPNVLTTDSFGDLIAAAREVPTGHGHIDNLYLTPSGDIVLVETKLWRNGQMRREVVAQALDYVAALTLMEFEAFETAVARGQQAQRRLYDLVRDHPEALDEAEFIDAVSLNLRRGRMLVIVLGDGIRTETEALSDLLQSHAGAHFTFALVELATWRNLAGDILAVPSTLAKTVMIERGIVRVEDGAATVHPIPAAAQRGPQSISSADFWDMMAKRDPSLPAAIRSFLSVLEPLGVYADLKASLNLKLDLADQDKPINFGYIMKNGMNRPAIAGGPNS
;
A
#
# COMPACT_ATOMS: atom_id res chain seq x y z
N MET A 1 -3.13 17.42 10.87
CA MET A 1 -1.87 16.95 10.24
C MET A 1 -2.17 16.77 8.76
N PRO A 2 -1.46 17.40 7.81
CA PRO A 2 -1.75 17.20 6.40
C PRO A 2 -1.26 15.81 5.96
N ASN A 3 -2.18 14.99 5.42
CA ASN A 3 -1.89 13.71 4.78
C ASN A 3 -1.23 13.98 3.43
N VAL A 4 0.11 14.04 3.38
CA VAL A 4 0.90 14.36 2.17
C VAL A 4 1.36 13.11 1.40
N LEU A 5 0.99 11.91 1.86
CA LEU A 5 1.40 10.65 1.22
C LEU A 5 0.19 9.81 0.79
N THR A 6 -0.69 10.36 -0.05
CA THR A 6 -1.64 9.53 -0.80
C THR A 6 -0.89 8.83 -1.92
N THR A 7 -0.25 7.69 -1.63
CA THR A 7 0.11 6.79 -2.73
C THR A 7 -1.22 6.26 -3.26
N ASP A 8 -1.55 6.53 -4.53
CA ASP A 8 -2.87 6.22 -5.11
C ASP A 8 -3.33 4.76 -4.97
N SER A 9 -2.45 3.86 -4.55
CA SER A 9 -2.72 2.46 -4.25
C SER A 9 -3.10 2.15 -2.79
N PHE A 10 -2.63 2.88 -1.79
CA PHE A 10 -2.96 2.62 -0.38
C PHE A 10 -4.00 3.65 0.10
N GLY A 11 -5.02 3.20 0.83
CA GLY A 11 -6.09 4.07 1.36
C GLY A 11 -5.58 5.11 2.37
N ASP A 12 -6.50 5.74 3.09
CA ASP A 12 -6.16 6.77 4.07
C ASP A 12 -5.17 6.24 5.12
N LEU A 13 -4.04 6.94 5.27
CA LEU A 13 -2.98 6.59 6.20
C LEU A 13 -3.24 7.21 7.57
N ILE A 14 -3.21 6.38 8.60
CA ILE A 14 -3.37 6.76 10.01
C ILE A 14 -2.03 6.61 10.71
N ALA A 15 -1.51 7.72 11.25
CA ALA A 15 -0.24 7.72 11.97
C ALA A 15 -0.36 6.90 13.25
N ALA A 16 0.42 5.81 13.33
CA ALA A 16 0.36 4.88 14.45
C ALA A 16 1.42 5.17 15.51
N ALA A 17 2.67 5.38 15.10
CA ALA A 17 3.78 5.64 16.01
C ALA A 17 5.02 6.20 15.29
N ARG A 18 5.99 6.67 16.08
CA ARG A 18 7.33 7.06 15.61
C ARG A 18 8.39 6.30 16.40
N GLU A 19 9.57 6.13 15.83
CA GLU A 19 10.71 5.45 16.48
C GLU A 19 10.38 4.04 16.98
N VAL A 20 9.58 3.29 16.21
CA VAL A 20 9.07 1.97 16.61
C VAL A 20 10.23 0.99 16.68
N PRO A 21 10.54 0.41 17.86
CA PRO A 21 11.68 -0.48 18.01
C PRO A 21 11.46 -1.81 17.29
N THR A 22 12.51 -2.29 16.64
CA THR A 22 12.59 -3.59 15.97
C THR A 22 13.90 -4.28 16.35
N GLY A 23 14.06 -5.55 15.92
CA GLY A 23 15.34 -6.27 16.07
C GLY A 23 16.52 -5.62 15.31
N HIS A 24 16.25 -4.71 14.38
CA HIS A 24 17.26 -4.09 13.50
C HIS A 24 17.27 -2.56 13.58
N GLY A 25 16.83 -1.99 14.70
CA GLY A 25 16.79 -0.53 14.91
C GLY A 25 15.38 0.01 15.08
N HIS A 26 15.20 1.29 14.80
CA HIS A 26 13.94 2.01 15.00
C HIS A 26 13.35 2.45 13.67
N ILE A 27 12.09 2.09 13.42
CA ILE A 27 11.34 2.59 12.26
C ILE A 27 10.94 4.04 12.57
N ASP A 28 11.41 5.00 11.78
CA ASP A 28 11.15 6.43 12.03
C ASP A 28 9.66 6.74 12.18
N ASN A 29 8.83 6.27 11.24
CA ASN A 29 7.38 6.43 11.29
C ASN A 29 6.65 5.18 10.80
N LEU A 30 5.61 4.80 11.53
CA LEU A 30 4.72 3.70 11.17
C LEU A 30 3.28 4.21 11.05
N TYR A 31 2.62 3.82 9.96
CA TYR A 31 1.23 4.12 9.67
C TYR A 31 0.46 2.82 9.42
N LEU A 32 -0.86 2.92 9.58
CA LEU A 32 -1.81 1.85 9.28
C LEU A 32 -2.92 2.38 8.39
N THR A 33 -3.53 1.50 7.61
CA THR A 33 -4.83 1.79 6.97
C THR A 33 -5.97 1.23 7.83
N PRO A 34 -7.19 1.76 7.69
CA PRO A 34 -8.40 1.19 8.29
C PRO A 34 -8.63 -0.29 7.91
N SER A 35 -8.07 -0.74 6.78
CA SER A 35 -8.12 -2.14 6.34
C SER A 35 -6.95 -3.00 6.81
N GLY A 36 -6.12 -2.52 7.74
CA GLY A 36 -5.03 -3.29 8.35
C GLY A 36 -3.75 -3.38 7.52
N ASP A 37 -3.59 -2.56 6.48
CA ASP A 37 -2.33 -2.48 5.73
C ASP A 37 -1.27 -1.71 6.54
N ILE A 38 -0.02 -2.17 6.50
CA ILE A 38 1.09 -1.60 7.28
C ILE A 38 1.98 -0.76 6.35
N VAL A 39 2.29 0.46 6.77
CA VAL A 39 3.15 1.38 6.02
C VAL A 39 4.29 1.87 6.90
N LEU A 40 5.52 1.68 6.43
CA LEU A 40 6.75 2.14 7.08
C LEU A 40 7.28 3.35 6.31
N VAL A 41 7.70 4.39 7.01
CA VAL A 41 8.37 5.55 6.39
C VAL A 41 9.69 5.79 7.10
N GLU A 42 10.78 5.58 6.39
CA GLU A 42 12.15 5.88 6.82
C GLU A 42 12.58 7.22 6.19
N THR A 43 13.11 8.12 7.00
CA THR A 43 13.54 9.45 6.56
C THR A 43 15.06 9.54 6.50
N LYS A 44 15.61 10.08 5.41
CA LYS A 44 17.05 10.28 5.27
C LYS A 44 17.40 11.58 4.57
N LEU A 45 18.47 12.21 5.05
CA LEU A 45 19.13 13.31 4.36
C LEU A 45 20.24 12.73 3.47
N TRP A 46 20.09 12.87 2.15
CA TRP A 46 20.98 12.21 1.19
C TRP A 46 22.30 12.96 1.05
N ARG A 47 23.41 12.23 1.21
CA ARG A 47 24.75 12.80 1.01
C ARG A 47 25.55 12.08 -0.09
N ASN A 48 25.25 10.82 -0.37
CA ASN A 48 25.88 10.01 -1.42
C ASN A 48 25.02 8.77 -1.77
N GLY A 49 25.44 8.02 -2.80
CA GLY A 49 24.77 6.78 -3.23
C GLY A 49 24.91 5.59 -2.29
N GLN A 50 25.90 5.58 -1.37
CA GLN A 50 26.05 4.52 -0.38
C GLN A 50 24.92 4.57 0.67
N MET A 51 24.59 5.76 1.17
CA MET A 51 23.47 5.95 2.10
C MET A 51 22.13 5.51 1.50
N ARG A 52 21.97 5.64 0.18
CA ARG A 52 20.77 5.14 -0.54
C ARG A 52 20.70 3.61 -0.61
N ARG A 53 21.82 2.89 -0.56
CA ARG A 53 21.80 1.42 -0.48
C ARG A 53 21.59 0.94 0.95
N GLU A 54 22.23 1.61 1.90
CA GLU A 54 22.10 1.31 3.32
C GLU A 54 20.65 1.47 3.80
N VAL A 55 19.96 2.52 3.38
CA VAL A 55 18.54 2.73 3.73
C VAL A 55 17.61 1.65 3.14
N VAL A 56 17.90 1.15 1.93
CA VAL A 56 17.12 0.07 1.32
C VAL A 56 17.34 -1.20 2.13
N ALA A 57 18.59 -1.53 2.45
CA ALA A 57 18.89 -2.69 3.31
C ALA A 57 18.20 -2.58 4.68
N GLN A 58 18.31 -1.41 5.33
CA GLN A 58 17.67 -1.14 6.62
C GLN A 58 16.14 -1.30 6.55
N ALA A 59 15.51 -0.77 5.50
CA ALA A 59 14.09 -0.95 5.24
C ALA A 59 13.70 -2.43 5.07
N LEU A 60 14.53 -3.24 4.41
CA LEU A 60 14.31 -4.68 4.27
C LEU A 60 14.47 -5.41 5.61
N ASP A 61 15.45 -5.02 6.42
CA ASP A 61 15.68 -5.56 7.77
C ASP A 61 14.48 -5.29 8.69
N TYR A 62 13.80 -4.14 8.53
CA TYR A 62 12.54 -3.86 9.22
C TYR A 62 11.42 -4.79 8.79
N VAL A 63 11.21 -4.96 7.47
CA VAL A 63 10.20 -5.89 6.96
C VAL A 63 10.46 -7.29 7.51
N ALA A 64 11.70 -7.76 7.45
CA ALA A 64 12.10 -9.08 7.97
C ALA A 64 11.90 -9.20 9.49
N ALA A 65 12.13 -8.14 10.27
CA ALA A 65 11.87 -8.15 11.70
C ALA A 65 10.37 -8.20 12.01
N LEU A 66 9.56 -7.45 11.26
CA LEU A 66 8.11 -7.39 11.45
C LEU A 66 7.41 -8.69 11.04
N THR A 67 7.91 -9.42 10.03
CA THR A 67 7.30 -10.69 9.60
C THR A 67 7.38 -11.80 10.65
N LEU A 68 8.28 -11.65 11.62
CA LEU A 68 8.46 -12.57 12.74
C LEU A 68 7.58 -12.23 13.95
N MET A 69 6.84 -11.11 13.90
CA MET A 69 5.99 -10.69 15.01
C MET A 69 4.57 -11.22 14.86
N GLU A 70 4.04 -11.76 15.96
CA GLU A 70 2.60 -11.89 16.14
C GLU A 70 1.98 -10.53 16.48
N PHE A 71 0.67 -10.41 16.31
CA PHE A 71 -0.06 -9.15 16.48
C PHE A 71 0.22 -8.46 17.83
N GLU A 72 0.23 -9.21 18.92
CA GLU A 72 0.44 -8.67 20.28
C GLU A 72 1.84 -8.07 20.45
N ALA A 73 2.85 -8.72 19.88
CA ALA A 73 4.23 -8.23 19.89
C ALA A 73 4.37 -6.96 19.04
N PHE A 74 3.71 -6.95 17.88
CA PHE A 74 3.64 -5.78 17.00
C PHE A 74 2.94 -4.59 17.69
N GLU A 75 1.76 -4.80 18.27
CA GLU A 75 1.03 -3.77 19.03
C GLU A 75 1.88 -3.23 20.19
N THR A 76 2.57 -4.11 20.92
CA THR A 76 3.48 -3.71 21.99
C THR A 76 4.65 -2.85 21.48
N ALA A 77 5.23 -3.20 20.33
CA ALA A 77 6.30 -2.41 19.71
C ALA A 77 5.77 -1.02 19.29
N VAL A 78 4.62 -0.96 18.63
CA VAL A 78 3.99 0.30 18.21
C VAL A 78 3.67 1.19 19.41
N ALA A 79 3.12 0.62 20.50
CA ALA A 79 2.80 1.36 21.71
C ALA A 79 4.01 2.06 22.35
N ARG A 80 5.23 1.52 22.17
CA ARG A 80 6.47 2.16 22.66
C ARG A 80 6.83 3.42 21.88
N GLY A 81 6.42 3.51 20.62
CA GLY A 81 6.64 4.67 19.75
C GLY A 81 5.49 5.69 19.74
N GLN A 82 4.42 5.42 20.49
CA GLN A 82 3.28 6.31 20.58
C GLN A 82 3.53 7.45 21.58
N GLN A 83 3.04 8.65 21.27
CA GLN A 83 3.02 9.75 22.23
C GLN A 83 2.07 9.48 23.41
N ALA A 84 0.96 8.82 23.14
CA ALA A 84 0.00 8.35 24.14
C ALA A 84 -0.40 6.92 23.78
N GLN A 85 -0.14 5.98 24.70
CA GLN A 85 -0.39 4.56 24.47
C GLN A 85 -1.88 4.31 24.26
N ARG A 86 -2.20 3.73 23.10
CA ARG A 86 -3.53 3.33 22.66
C ARG A 86 -3.42 1.99 21.95
N ARG A 87 -4.49 1.20 22.03
CA ARG A 87 -4.61 -0.03 21.24
C ARG A 87 -4.57 0.33 19.77
N LEU A 88 -4.03 -0.54 18.93
CA LEU A 88 -3.93 -0.28 17.49
C LEU A 88 -5.31 -0.05 16.87
N TYR A 89 -6.29 -0.86 17.27
CA TYR A 89 -7.65 -0.74 16.74
C TYR A 89 -8.32 0.60 17.10
N ASP A 90 -8.02 1.17 18.28
CA ASP A 90 -8.58 2.45 18.69
C ASP A 90 -8.10 3.62 17.81
N LEU A 91 -7.01 3.45 17.06
CA LEU A 91 -6.54 4.43 16.08
C LEU A 91 -7.42 4.49 14.84
N VAL A 92 -8.10 3.39 14.49
CA VAL A 92 -8.81 3.24 13.22
C VAL A 92 -10.32 3.13 13.39
N ARG A 93 -10.82 2.75 14.58
CA ARG A 93 -12.22 2.37 14.82
C ARG A 93 -13.30 3.35 14.35
N ASP A 94 -13.01 4.66 14.35
CA ASP A 94 -13.96 5.70 13.97
C ASP A 94 -13.91 6.02 12.46
N HIS A 95 -13.01 5.37 11.71
CA HIS A 95 -12.88 5.55 10.28
C HIS A 95 -14.02 4.84 9.53
N PRO A 96 -14.68 5.47 8.54
CA PRO A 96 -15.80 4.87 7.80
C PRO A 96 -15.48 3.56 7.07
N GLU A 97 -14.20 3.35 6.76
CA GLU A 97 -13.68 2.15 6.09
C GLU A 97 -12.97 1.17 7.03
N ALA A 98 -13.04 1.40 8.35
CA ALA A 98 -12.46 0.48 9.32
C ALA A 98 -13.15 -0.89 9.23
N LEU A 99 -12.34 -1.94 9.19
CA LEU A 99 -12.82 -3.28 9.46
C LEU A 99 -13.31 -3.37 10.91
N ASP A 100 -14.13 -4.37 11.22
CA ASP A 100 -14.37 -4.67 12.62
C ASP A 100 -13.07 -5.10 13.31
N GLU A 101 -13.07 -5.10 14.64
CA GLU A 101 -11.86 -5.32 15.43
C GLU A 101 -11.21 -6.68 15.13
N ALA A 102 -12.01 -7.73 14.98
CA ALA A 102 -11.49 -9.07 14.72
C ALA A 102 -10.90 -9.17 13.32
N GLU A 103 -11.64 -8.67 12.31
CA GLU A 103 -11.19 -8.60 10.92
C GLU A 103 -9.93 -7.74 10.76
N PHE A 104 -9.82 -6.63 11.51
CA PHE A 104 -8.65 -5.77 11.53
C PHE A 104 -7.42 -6.49 12.09
N ILE A 105 -7.56 -7.15 13.24
CA ILE A 105 -6.48 -7.93 13.86
C ILE A 105 -6.02 -9.05 12.92
N ASP A 106 -6.96 -9.75 12.29
CA ASP A 106 -6.67 -10.81 11.32
C ASP A 106 -5.95 -10.26 10.08
N ALA A 107 -6.38 -9.10 9.58
CA ALA A 107 -5.76 -8.44 8.44
C ALA A 107 -4.32 -8.02 8.73
N VAL A 108 -4.08 -7.36 9.87
CA VAL A 108 -2.72 -6.96 10.32
C VAL A 108 -1.84 -8.20 10.50
N SER A 109 -2.34 -9.23 11.19
CA SER A 109 -1.60 -10.49 11.42
C SER A 109 -1.22 -11.18 10.13
N LEU A 110 -2.15 -11.22 9.15
CA LEU A 110 -1.88 -11.79 7.84
C LEU A 110 -0.83 -10.96 7.07
N ASN A 111 -0.89 -9.63 7.18
CA ASN A 111 0.05 -8.74 6.53
C ASN A 111 1.46 -8.85 7.12
N LEU A 112 1.60 -8.99 8.45
CA LEU A 112 2.87 -9.30 9.10
C LEU A 112 3.43 -10.62 8.56
N ARG A 113 2.67 -11.72 8.68
CA ARG A 113 3.13 -13.06 8.23
C ARG A 113 3.53 -13.13 6.77
N ARG A 114 2.81 -12.40 5.90
CA ARG A 114 3.12 -12.36 4.46
C ARG A 114 4.28 -11.40 4.15
N GLY A 115 4.70 -10.54 5.06
CA GLY A 115 5.61 -9.43 4.75
C GLY A 115 4.96 -8.39 3.83
N ARG A 116 3.63 -8.27 3.90
CA ARG A 116 2.85 -7.40 3.04
C ARG A 116 2.76 -6.01 3.62
N MET A 117 3.65 -5.14 3.16
CA MET A 117 3.84 -3.79 3.69
C MET A 117 4.14 -2.81 2.56
N LEU A 118 3.84 -1.53 2.76
CA LEU A 118 4.40 -0.45 1.95
C LEU A 118 5.59 0.14 2.71
N VAL A 119 6.75 0.15 2.09
CA VAL A 119 7.94 0.80 2.65
C VAL A 119 8.26 2.03 1.81
N ILE A 120 8.22 3.20 2.45
CA ILE A 120 8.56 4.47 1.83
C ILE A 120 9.89 4.91 2.40
N VAL A 121 10.85 5.16 1.52
CA VAL A 121 12.06 5.87 1.86
C VAL A 121 11.91 7.31 1.38
N LEU A 122 11.86 8.22 2.34
CA LEU A 122 11.65 9.65 2.12
C LEU A 122 12.98 10.41 2.30
N GLY A 123 13.35 11.26 1.35
CA GLY A 123 14.50 12.15 1.58
C GLY A 123 14.54 13.40 0.71
N ASP A 124 15.60 14.18 0.82
CA ASP A 124 15.65 15.61 0.48
C ASP A 124 16.30 15.97 -0.89
N GLY A 125 16.42 15.02 -1.81
CA GLY A 125 16.90 15.29 -3.17
C GLY A 125 17.57 14.11 -3.86
N ILE A 126 17.08 13.66 -5.02
CA ILE A 126 17.78 12.66 -5.85
C ILE A 126 17.57 12.94 -7.35
N ARG A 127 18.49 13.68 -7.96
CA ARG A 127 18.48 13.92 -9.43
C ARG A 127 19.51 13.14 -10.24
N THR A 128 20.42 12.37 -9.63
CA THR A 128 21.59 11.88 -10.39
C THR A 128 21.64 10.36 -10.61
N GLU A 129 20.95 9.51 -9.84
CA GLU A 129 21.19 8.04 -9.89
C GLU A 129 19.92 7.18 -9.63
N THR A 130 18.76 7.57 -10.17
CA THR A 130 17.48 6.83 -9.97
C THR A 130 17.49 5.43 -10.61
N GLU A 131 18.29 5.21 -11.65
CA GLU A 131 18.33 3.96 -12.43
C GLU A 131 18.93 2.79 -11.62
N ALA A 132 20.09 2.99 -10.99
CA ALA A 132 20.76 1.94 -10.20
C ALA A 132 19.93 1.47 -8.99
N LEU A 133 19.10 2.37 -8.44
CA LEU A 133 18.19 2.02 -7.36
C LEU A 133 16.97 1.27 -7.89
N SER A 134 16.47 1.66 -9.07
CA SER A 134 15.37 0.96 -9.73
C SER A 134 15.74 -0.50 -10.01
N ASP A 135 16.96 -0.77 -10.48
CA ASP A 135 17.45 -2.14 -10.69
C ASP A 135 17.58 -2.93 -9.39
N LEU A 136 18.10 -2.30 -8.33
CA LEU A 136 18.17 -2.93 -6.99
C LEU A 136 16.77 -3.28 -6.48
N LEU A 137 15.81 -2.38 -6.64
CA LEU A 137 14.43 -2.59 -6.23
C LEU A 137 13.74 -3.67 -7.08
N GLN A 138 14.00 -3.70 -8.39
CA GLN A 138 13.49 -4.73 -9.29
C GLN A 138 14.12 -6.10 -9.03
N SER A 139 15.35 -6.15 -8.51
CA SER A 139 15.98 -7.41 -8.09
C SER A 139 15.21 -8.10 -6.95
N HIS A 140 14.36 -7.35 -6.24
CA HIS A 140 13.47 -7.85 -5.19
C HIS A 140 11.99 -7.85 -5.62
N ALA A 141 11.70 -7.59 -6.90
CA ALA A 141 10.35 -7.68 -7.46
C ALA A 141 9.84 -9.14 -7.37
N GLY A 142 8.81 -9.34 -6.56
CA GLY A 142 8.29 -10.67 -6.18
C GLY A 142 8.20 -10.87 -4.67
N ALA A 143 8.83 -10.01 -3.88
CA ALA A 143 8.54 -9.92 -2.45
C ALA A 143 7.12 -9.33 -2.23
N HIS A 144 6.46 -9.72 -1.14
CA HIS A 144 5.10 -9.30 -0.83
C HIS A 144 4.97 -7.84 -0.38
N PHE A 145 6.06 -7.06 -0.33
CA PHE A 145 6.05 -5.64 0.00
C PHE A 145 6.19 -4.75 -1.24
N THR A 146 5.62 -3.54 -1.16
CA THR A 146 5.85 -2.46 -2.12
C THR A 146 6.89 -1.53 -1.53
N PHE A 147 7.87 -1.13 -2.32
CA PHE A 147 8.87 -0.16 -1.93
C PHE A 147 8.71 1.08 -2.80
N ALA A 148 8.75 2.25 -2.18
CA ALA A 148 8.72 3.53 -2.88
C ALA A 148 9.86 4.43 -2.39
N LEU A 149 10.55 5.05 -3.34
CA LEU A 149 11.50 6.12 -3.06
C LEU A 149 10.79 7.45 -3.36
N VAL A 150 10.70 8.30 -2.35
CA VAL A 150 10.01 9.59 -2.44
C VAL A 150 10.99 10.71 -2.08
N GLU A 151 11.09 11.70 -2.96
CA GLU A 151 11.74 12.96 -2.67
C GLU A 151 10.73 13.93 -2.05
N LEU A 152 11.11 14.60 -0.96
CA LEU A 152 10.35 15.70 -0.39
C LEU A 152 11.15 16.98 -0.50
N ALA A 153 10.90 17.74 -1.56
CA ALA A 153 11.48 19.05 -1.71
C ALA A 153 10.74 20.03 -0.78
N THR A 154 11.50 20.89 -0.10
CA THR A 154 10.95 21.89 0.82
C THR A 154 11.35 23.30 0.41
N TRP A 155 10.39 24.20 0.37
CA TRP A 155 10.59 25.62 0.09
C TRP A 155 10.05 26.42 1.26
N ARG A 156 10.75 27.49 1.63
CA ARG A 156 10.29 28.41 2.67
C ARG A 156 9.84 29.71 2.03
N ASN A 157 8.64 30.18 2.37
CA ASN A 157 8.20 31.50 1.96
C ASN A 157 8.79 32.59 2.87
N LEU A 158 8.55 33.86 2.54
CA LEU A 158 9.04 35.01 3.34
C LEU A 158 8.41 35.09 4.74
N ALA A 159 7.24 34.48 4.96
CA ALA A 159 6.56 34.41 6.25
C ALA A 159 7.12 33.28 7.15
N GLY A 160 7.97 32.41 6.61
CA GLY A 160 8.56 31.29 7.33
C GLY A 160 7.81 29.96 7.16
N ASP A 161 6.69 29.93 6.44
CA ASP A 161 5.95 28.70 6.16
C ASP A 161 6.76 27.77 5.26
N ILE A 162 6.61 26.46 5.46
CA ILE A 162 7.28 25.43 4.65
C ILE A 162 6.26 24.82 3.70
N LEU A 163 6.49 24.99 2.39
CA LEU A 163 5.85 24.22 1.35
C LEU A 163 6.66 22.93 1.13
N ALA A 164 6.04 21.78 1.31
CA ALA A 164 6.64 20.47 1.02
C ALA A 164 5.97 19.86 -0.21
N VAL A 165 6.74 19.58 -1.26
CA VAL A 165 6.24 18.96 -2.50
C VAL A 165 6.87 17.57 -2.65
N PRO A 166 6.06 16.49 -2.53
CA PRO A 166 6.55 15.14 -2.73
C PRO A 166 6.69 14.81 -4.22
N SER A 167 7.68 13.99 -4.56
CA SER A 167 7.86 13.41 -5.90
C SER A 167 8.27 11.94 -5.76
N THR A 168 7.49 11.03 -6.34
CA THR A 168 7.85 9.60 -6.35
C THR A 168 8.87 9.34 -7.43
N LEU A 169 10.06 8.88 -7.04
CA LEU A 169 11.20 8.67 -7.95
C LEU A 169 11.26 7.25 -8.50
N ALA A 170 10.93 6.27 -7.66
CA ALA A 170 10.89 4.86 -8.03
C ALA A 170 9.87 4.12 -7.16
N LYS A 171 9.26 3.07 -7.72
CA LYS A 171 8.30 2.22 -7.01
C LYS A 171 8.39 0.78 -7.52
N THR A 172 8.46 -0.20 -6.62
CA THR A 172 8.33 -1.60 -7.03
C THR A 172 6.88 -1.92 -7.38
N VAL A 173 6.72 -2.83 -8.34
CA VAL A 173 5.44 -3.39 -8.74
C VAL A 173 5.49 -4.89 -8.48
N MET A 174 4.39 -5.46 -8.00
CA MET A 174 4.34 -6.91 -7.84
C MET A 174 4.17 -7.55 -9.21
N ILE A 175 4.98 -8.56 -9.46
CA ILE A 175 4.88 -9.40 -10.66
C ILE A 175 4.63 -10.82 -10.17
N GLU A 176 3.44 -11.35 -10.43
CA GLU A 176 3.14 -12.76 -10.14
C GLU A 176 3.96 -13.65 -11.09
N ARG A 177 4.91 -14.44 -10.56
CA ARG A 177 5.83 -15.27 -11.36
C ARG A 177 5.44 -16.75 -11.47
N GLY A 178 4.42 -17.23 -10.75
CA GLY A 178 4.01 -18.64 -10.74
C GLY A 178 2.84 -18.91 -9.81
N ILE A 179 2.08 -19.98 -10.07
CA ILE A 179 1.06 -20.51 -9.14
C ILE A 179 1.65 -21.75 -8.47
N VAL A 180 1.71 -21.76 -7.14
CA VAL A 180 2.04 -22.96 -6.38
C VAL A 180 0.79 -23.81 -6.28
N ARG A 181 0.80 -25.01 -6.87
CA ARG A 181 -0.21 -26.04 -6.63
C ARG A 181 0.39 -27.08 -5.70
N VAL A 182 -0.42 -27.59 -4.77
CA VAL A 182 -0.04 -28.76 -3.98
C VAL A 182 -0.72 -29.95 -4.63
N GLU A 183 0.05 -30.75 -5.36
CA GLU A 183 -0.38 -32.01 -5.97
C GLU A 183 0.29 -33.15 -5.19
N ASP A 184 -0.49 -34.13 -4.72
CA ASP A 184 -0.02 -35.28 -3.95
C ASP A 184 0.88 -34.95 -2.74
N GLY A 185 0.59 -33.84 -2.04
CA GLY A 185 1.34 -33.41 -0.86
C GLY A 185 2.70 -32.76 -1.16
N ALA A 186 3.05 -32.58 -2.44
CA ALA A 186 4.22 -31.83 -2.87
C ALA A 186 3.80 -30.48 -3.47
N ALA A 187 4.46 -29.40 -3.05
CA ALA A 187 4.27 -28.08 -3.65
C ALA A 187 5.01 -28.01 -5.00
N THR A 188 4.28 -27.99 -6.10
CA THR A 188 4.79 -27.79 -7.46
C THR A 188 4.53 -26.35 -7.92
N VAL A 189 5.58 -25.67 -8.36
CA VAL A 189 5.47 -24.32 -8.93
C VAL A 189 5.17 -24.46 -10.42
N HIS A 190 3.97 -24.05 -10.83
CA HIS A 190 3.62 -24.00 -12.24
C HIS A 190 3.79 -22.57 -12.77
N PRO A 191 4.47 -22.38 -13.91
CA PRO A 191 4.50 -21.09 -14.58
C PRO A 191 3.08 -20.68 -14.97
N ILE A 192 2.76 -19.40 -14.80
CA ILE A 192 1.44 -18.87 -15.15
C ILE A 192 1.31 -18.89 -16.68
N PRO A 193 0.26 -19.53 -17.25
CA PRO A 193 -0.01 -19.48 -18.68
C PRO A 193 -0.07 -18.03 -19.16
N ALA A 194 0.48 -17.71 -20.33
CA ALA A 194 0.56 -16.32 -20.83
C ALA A 194 -0.79 -15.58 -20.83
N ALA A 195 -1.90 -16.29 -21.07
CA ALA A 195 -3.26 -15.73 -21.02
C ALA A 195 -3.76 -15.40 -19.60
N ALA A 196 -3.15 -15.99 -18.56
CA ALA A 196 -3.46 -15.76 -17.15
C ALA A 196 -2.38 -14.90 -16.45
N GLN A 197 -1.28 -14.56 -17.13
CA GLN A 197 -0.25 -13.67 -16.61
C GLN A 197 -0.87 -12.30 -16.37
N ARG A 198 -0.94 -11.92 -15.11
CA ARG A 198 -1.32 -10.57 -14.72
C ARG A 198 -0.10 -9.68 -14.93
N GLY A 199 -0.26 -8.58 -15.66
CA GLY A 199 0.77 -7.54 -15.75
C GLY A 199 1.12 -6.99 -14.35
N PRO A 200 2.10 -6.08 -14.25
CA PRO A 200 2.49 -5.52 -12.96
C PRO A 200 1.29 -4.97 -12.18
N GLN A 201 1.08 -5.43 -10.95
CA GLN A 201 -0.05 -4.99 -10.11
C GLN A 201 0.45 -4.30 -8.84
N SER A 202 -0.36 -3.36 -8.31
CA SER A 202 -0.17 -2.87 -6.95
C SER A 202 -0.56 -3.96 -5.94
N ILE A 203 -0.02 -3.86 -4.72
CA ILE A 203 -0.49 -4.66 -3.58
C ILE A 203 -2.01 -4.54 -3.43
N SER A 204 -2.53 -3.32 -3.32
CA SER A 204 -3.96 -3.08 -3.16
C SER A 204 -4.85 -3.79 -4.18
N SER A 205 -4.35 -3.92 -5.42
CA SER A 205 -5.05 -4.65 -6.47
C SER A 205 -5.13 -6.15 -6.20
N ALA A 206 -3.99 -6.78 -5.90
CA ALA A 206 -3.95 -8.22 -5.64
C ALA A 206 -4.87 -8.61 -4.47
N ASP A 207 -4.84 -7.83 -3.39
CA ASP A 207 -5.61 -8.16 -2.19
C ASP A 207 -7.10 -7.93 -2.35
N PHE A 208 -7.50 -6.94 -3.13
CA PHE A 208 -8.91 -6.80 -3.48
C PHE A 208 -9.42 -8.10 -4.14
N TRP A 209 -8.68 -8.64 -5.11
CA TRP A 209 -9.08 -9.89 -5.79
C TRP A 209 -9.05 -11.10 -4.86
N ASP A 210 -8.04 -11.22 -4.00
CA ASP A 210 -7.97 -12.28 -2.98
C ASP A 210 -9.16 -12.19 -2.00
N MET A 211 -9.52 -10.99 -1.56
CA MET A 211 -10.65 -10.75 -0.66
C MET A 211 -11.99 -11.02 -1.34
N MET A 212 -12.13 -10.76 -2.64
CA MET A 212 -13.30 -11.16 -3.40
C MET A 212 -13.38 -12.69 -3.52
N ALA A 213 -12.27 -13.35 -3.85
CA ALA A 213 -12.21 -14.81 -4.03
C ALA A 213 -12.46 -15.59 -2.73
N LYS A 214 -11.96 -15.08 -1.59
CA LYS A 214 -12.23 -15.66 -0.26
C LYS A 214 -13.71 -15.61 0.11
N ARG A 215 -14.44 -14.60 -0.36
CA ARG A 215 -15.89 -14.48 -0.14
C ARG A 215 -16.65 -15.43 -1.03
N ASP A 216 -16.36 -15.37 -2.33
CA ASP A 216 -16.92 -16.26 -3.33
C ASP A 216 -15.89 -16.46 -4.46
N PRO A 217 -15.44 -17.70 -4.72
CA PRO A 217 -14.47 -18.00 -5.77
C PRO A 217 -14.87 -17.51 -7.17
N SER A 218 -16.16 -17.32 -7.44
CA SER A 218 -16.69 -16.83 -8.72
C SER A 218 -16.67 -15.29 -8.85
N LEU A 219 -16.60 -14.58 -7.73
CA LEU A 219 -16.74 -13.12 -7.68
C LEU A 219 -15.67 -12.36 -8.47
N PRO A 220 -14.37 -12.74 -8.45
CA PRO A 220 -13.37 -12.10 -9.29
C PRO A 220 -13.70 -12.19 -10.79
N ALA A 221 -14.19 -13.33 -11.25
CA ALA A 221 -14.57 -13.53 -12.66
C ALA A 221 -15.82 -12.71 -13.01
N ALA A 222 -16.82 -12.69 -12.13
CA ALA A 222 -18.03 -11.90 -12.30
C ALA A 222 -17.73 -10.40 -12.39
N ILE A 223 -16.89 -9.86 -11.49
CA ILE A 223 -16.48 -8.45 -11.51
C ILE A 223 -15.73 -8.13 -12.81
N ARG A 224 -14.78 -8.98 -13.24
CA ARG A 224 -14.06 -8.76 -14.51
C ARG A 224 -15.00 -8.75 -15.72
N SER A 225 -15.96 -9.69 -15.75
CA SER A 225 -16.97 -9.71 -16.81
C SER A 225 -17.81 -8.44 -16.80
N PHE A 226 -18.21 -7.96 -15.62
CA PHE A 226 -18.94 -6.70 -15.48
C PHE A 226 -18.12 -5.50 -15.98
N LEU A 227 -16.82 -5.41 -15.62
CA LEU A 227 -15.93 -4.36 -16.11
C LEU A 227 -15.78 -4.37 -17.63
N SER A 228 -15.71 -5.55 -18.25
CA SER A 228 -15.60 -5.66 -19.72
C SER A 228 -16.85 -5.16 -20.46
N VAL A 229 -18.02 -5.17 -19.81
CA VAL A 229 -19.26 -4.60 -20.37
C VAL A 229 -19.26 -3.08 -20.26
N LEU A 230 -18.53 -2.51 -19.28
CA LEU A 230 -18.43 -1.08 -19.03
C LEU A 230 -17.36 -0.38 -19.87
N GLU A 231 -16.30 -1.08 -20.25
CA GLU A 231 -15.18 -0.54 -21.02
C GLU A 231 -15.61 0.15 -22.34
N PRO A 232 -16.51 -0.43 -23.18
CA PRO A 232 -16.99 0.24 -24.38
C PRO A 232 -17.79 1.52 -24.13
N LEU A 233 -18.28 1.72 -22.89
CA LEU A 233 -18.99 2.94 -22.48
C LEU A 233 -18.03 4.05 -22.01
N GLY A 234 -16.71 3.81 -22.07
CA GLY A 234 -15.69 4.73 -21.57
C GLY A 234 -15.52 4.69 -20.04
N VAL A 235 -16.16 3.74 -19.36
CA VAL A 235 -16.02 3.56 -17.92
C VAL A 235 -14.84 2.62 -17.65
N TYR A 236 -13.87 3.08 -16.86
CA TYR A 236 -12.70 2.32 -16.45
C TYR A 236 -12.71 2.03 -14.95
N ALA A 237 -11.99 0.98 -14.55
CA ALA A 237 -11.80 0.64 -13.16
C ALA A 237 -10.52 1.27 -12.60
N ASP A 238 -10.62 1.92 -11.45
CA ASP A 238 -9.48 2.50 -10.71
C ASP A 238 -9.42 1.87 -9.31
N LEU A 239 -8.47 0.95 -9.11
CA LEU A 239 -8.35 0.13 -7.91
C LEU A 239 -7.39 0.77 -6.90
N LYS A 240 -7.98 1.40 -5.87
CA LYS A 240 -7.26 2.03 -4.73
C LYS A 240 -7.48 1.22 -3.45
N ALA A 241 -8.05 1.83 -2.41
CA ALA A 241 -8.59 1.11 -1.24
C ALA A 241 -9.83 0.26 -1.60
N SER A 242 -10.57 0.68 -2.62
CA SER A 242 -11.72 0.01 -3.23
C SER A 242 -11.61 0.05 -4.76
N LEU A 243 -12.39 -0.78 -5.45
CA LEU A 243 -12.51 -0.72 -6.90
C LEU A 243 -13.47 0.42 -7.26
N ASN A 244 -12.95 1.52 -7.78
CA ASN A 244 -13.75 2.65 -8.26
C ASN A 244 -14.14 2.45 -9.73
N LEU A 245 -15.34 2.83 -10.11
CA LEU A 245 -15.79 2.88 -11.50
C LEU A 245 -15.82 4.33 -11.96
N LYS A 246 -14.96 4.70 -12.91
CA LYS A 246 -14.75 6.09 -13.32
C LYS A 246 -14.95 6.31 -14.81
N LEU A 247 -15.30 7.52 -15.21
CA LEU A 247 -15.37 7.93 -16.61
C LEU A 247 -14.84 9.35 -16.75
N ASP A 248 -13.97 9.54 -17.74
CA ASP A 248 -13.44 10.85 -18.09
C ASP A 248 -14.36 11.49 -19.13
N LEU A 249 -14.85 12.70 -18.84
CA LEU A 249 -15.58 13.52 -19.80
C LEU A 249 -14.69 14.67 -20.27
N ALA A 250 -14.72 14.94 -21.58
CA ALA A 250 -13.88 15.98 -22.18
C ALA A 250 -14.17 17.40 -21.67
N ASP A 251 -15.34 17.62 -21.06
CA ASP A 251 -15.79 18.89 -20.49
C ASP A 251 -15.61 18.99 -18.97
N GLN A 252 -15.00 17.99 -18.31
CA GLN A 252 -14.73 18.00 -16.88
C GLN A 252 -13.25 17.78 -16.56
N ASP A 253 -12.73 18.59 -15.63
CA ASP A 253 -11.35 18.44 -15.13
C ASP A 253 -11.16 17.21 -14.22
N LYS A 254 -12.25 16.57 -13.78
CA LYS A 254 -12.23 15.41 -12.88
C LYS A 254 -13.09 14.27 -13.41
N PRO A 255 -12.66 13.00 -13.22
CA PRO A 255 -13.46 11.85 -13.58
C PRO A 255 -14.75 11.77 -12.77
N ILE A 256 -15.85 11.40 -13.43
CA ILE A 256 -17.09 11.03 -12.76
C ILE A 256 -16.91 9.65 -12.15
N ASN A 257 -17.18 9.52 -10.85
CA ASN A 257 -17.22 8.22 -10.16
C ASN A 257 -18.67 7.71 -10.12
N PHE A 258 -18.91 6.47 -10.57
CA PHE A 258 -20.22 5.82 -10.57
C PHE A 258 -20.46 4.96 -9.33
N GLY A 259 -19.41 4.59 -8.60
CA GLY A 259 -19.52 3.77 -7.41
C GLY A 259 -18.25 3.00 -7.09
N TYR A 260 -18.32 2.28 -5.97
CA TYR A 260 -17.20 1.62 -5.33
C TYR A 260 -17.58 0.18 -5.01
N ILE A 261 -16.72 -0.77 -5.36
CA ILE A 261 -16.75 -2.11 -4.76
C ILE A 261 -15.70 -2.13 -3.65
N MET A 262 -16.17 -2.20 -2.41
CA MET A 262 -15.32 -2.22 -1.23
C MET A 262 -14.66 -3.59 -1.10
N LYS A 263 -13.49 -3.61 -0.44
CA LYS A 263 -12.81 -4.87 -0.07
C LYS A 263 -13.70 -5.80 0.76
N ASN A 264 -14.72 -5.28 1.44
CA ASN A 264 -15.70 -6.09 2.17
C ASN A 264 -16.80 -6.74 1.30
N GLY A 265 -16.78 -6.50 -0.02
CA GLY A 265 -17.75 -7.02 -0.98
C GLY A 265 -19.00 -6.15 -1.16
N MET A 266 -19.16 -5.08 -0.38
CA MET A 266 -20.28 -4.15 -0.55
C MET A 266 -20.07 -3.26 -1.78
N ASN A 267 -21.12 -3.14 -2.59
CA ASN A 267 -21.20 -2.13 -3.64
C ASN A 267 -21.90 -0.88 -3.09
N ARG A 268 -21.29 0.29 -3.26
CA ARG A 268 -21.88 1.59 -2.91
C ARG A 268 -21.99 2.44 -4.17
N PRO A 269 -23.20 2.88 -4.57
CA PRO A 269 -23.33 3.87 -5.65
C PRO A 269 -22.71 5.19 -5.21
N ALA A 270 -22.03 5.88 -6.12
CA ALA A 270 -21.58 7.24 -5.87
C ALA A 270 -22.82 8.16 -5.79
N ILE A 271 -23.02 8.81 -4.65
CA ILE A 271 -24.10 9.78 -4.50
C ILE A 271 -23.69 11.02 -5.29
N ALA A 272 -24.43 11.32 -6.36
CA ALA A 272 -24.24 12.56 -7.13
C ALA A 272 -24.49 13.76 -6.20
N GLY A 273 -23.42 14.43 -5.76
CA GLY A 273 -23.48 15.75 -5.10
C GLY A 273 -22.91 15.90 -3.68
N GLY A 274 -21.87 15.16 -3.27
CA GLY A 274 -21.16 15.37 -1.99
C GLY A 274 -19.70 15.84 -2.17
N PRO A 275 -19.15 16.71 -1.31
CA PRO A 275 -17.96 17.49 -1.60
C PRO A 275 -16.70 16.66 -1.40
N ASN A 276 -16.10 16.21 -2.49
CA ASN A 276 -14.66 15.98 -2.59
C ASN A 276 -14.24 16.37 -4.01
N SER A 277 -14.41 17.66 -4.29
CA SER A 277 -13.63 18.39 -5.29
C SER A 277 -12.33 18.82 -4.63
#